data_AF-A0A3D5DRR6-F1
#
_entry.id   AF-A0A3D5DRR6-F1
#
_cell.length_a   1.000
_cell.length_b   1.000
_cell.length_c   1.000
_cell.angle_alpha   90.00
_cell.angle_beta   90.00
_cell.angle_gamma   90.00
#
_symmetry.space_group_name_H-M   'P 1'
#
loop_
_entity.id
_entity.type
_entity.pdbx_description
1 polymer ?
#
loop_
_entity_poly.entity_id
_entity_poly.type
_entity_poly.pdbx_seq_one_letter_code
_entity_poly.pdbx_strand_id
1 'polypeptide(L)'
;MLAVAATAVPDGVGLDVLLAASFRIPVYLNIALPEVVTDFAIGNIVEALKPLNSELNDYLSDSDTAHLADALGPGLQNLHRALRDCFGLWQLGKGPWKSQRLDLRLGVPDIAGRPTAYPVLKILIDGTEKLAGRDRQYTGWHPADILGPGSPLLPTEPARRVALYVNAAGGPATGCLAAYVKDFGDQVTWADFRLFEGVYHAPTISPNPDGGDWRIGIVPPVFDAAQYRAEVQRVSTERAWKAEPWQTALLLDQYLSADPGALCPWNLGWAEPHGEATGMFSVTLWDDHCDRGLVVDLVAGSGTPERRARQMADSLLTIPSHQWPRTRPTQRQTSSLARPLRARSTGKPG
;
A
#
# COMPACT_ATOMS: atom_id res chain seq x y z
N MET A 1 -36.43 6.41 -7.39
CA MET A 1 -36.42 7.47 -8.42
C MET A 1 -36.36 6.90 -9.83
N LEU A 2 -35.24 6.34 -10.29
CA LEU A 2 -35.16 5.70 -11.64
C LEU A 2 -36.27 4.67 -11.88
N ALA A 3 -36.55 3.80 -10.89
CA ALA A 3 -37.66 2.85 -10.97
C ALA A 3 -39.06 3.51 -11.03
N VAL A 4 -39.22 4.69 -10.41
CA VAL A 4 -40.49 5.44 -10.42
C VAL A 4 -40.69 6.16 -11.76
N ALA A 5 -39.61 6.74 -12.31
CA ALA A 5 -39.60 7.29 -13.66
C ALA A 5 -39.91 6.19 -14.70
N ALA A 6 -39.41 4.97 -14.50
CA ALA A 6 -39.67 3.82 -15.37
C ALA A 6 -41.13 3.37 -15.36
N THR A 7 -41.78 3.43 -14.20
CA THR A 7 -43.21 3.17 -14.11
C THR A 7 -44.07 4.29 -14.72
N ALA A 8 -43.56 5.53 -14.72
CA ALA A 8 -44.30 6.68 -15.26
C ALA A 8 -44.16 6.81 -16.78
N VAL A 9 -43.03 6.39 -17.36
CA VAL A 9 -42.75 6.48 -18.80
C VAL A 9 -42.09 5.17 -19.29
N PRO A 10 -42.88 4.12 -19.56
CA PRO A 10 -42.36 2.76 -19.82
C PRO A 10 -41.63 2.61 -21.16
N ASP A 11 -41.86 3.49 -22.13
CA ASP A 11 -41.27 3.40 -23.50
C ASP A 11 -40.15 4.43 -23.75
N GLY A 12 -39.61 5.05 -22.70
CA GLY A 12 -38.53 6.03 -22.82
C GLY A 12 -37.20 5.36 -23.20
N VAL A 13 -36.77 5.45 -24.46
CA VAL A 13 -35.52 4.86 -24.99
C VAL A 13 -34.28 5.21 -24.15
N GLY A 14 -34.23 6.42 -23.58
CA GLY A 14 -33.15 6.83 -22.68
C GLY A 14 -33.18 6.10 -21.33
N LEU A 15 -34.35 5.73 -20.83
CA LEU A 15 -34.55 5.17 -19.49
C LEU A 15 -34.06 3.73 -19.35
N ASP A 16 -34.26 2.90 -20.37
CA ASP A 16 -33.74 1.53 -20.42
C ASP A 16 -32.22 1.48 -20.39
N VAL A 17 -31.56 2.39 -21.13
CA VAL A 17 -30.11 2.54 -21.14
C VAL A 17 -29.60 2.93 -19.75
N LEU A 18 -30.32 3.79 -19.05
CA LEU A 18 -29.97 4.27 -17.70
C LEU A 18 -30.17 3.19 -16.63
N LEU A 19 -31.29 2.45 -16.69
CA LEU A 19 -31.51 1.29 -15.82
C LEU A 19 -30.39 0.27 -16.03
N ALA A 20 -30.09 -0.11 -17.28
CA ALA A 20 -29.01 -1.03 -17.60
C ALA A 20 -27.63 -0.53 -17.13
N ALA A 21 -27.35 0.78 -17.24
CA ALA A 21 -26.10 1.38 -16.73
C ALA A 21 -26.03 1.34 -15.20
N SER A 22 -27.15 1.59 -14.51
CA SER A 22 -27.23 1.54 -13.05
C SER A 22 -27.03 0.13 -12.49
N PHE A 23 -27.56 -0.90 -13.16
CA PHE A 23 -27.34 -2.31 -12.81
C PHE A 23 -25.91 -2.78 -13.06
N ARG A 24 -25.13 -2.04 -13.86
CA ARG A 24 -23.72 -2.31 -14.11
C ARG A 24 -22.79 -1.62 -13.12
N ILE A 25 -23.30 -0.81 -12.19
CA ILE A 25 -22.49 -0.22 -11.12
C ILE A 25 -22.02 -1.38 -10.23
N PRO A 26 -20.71 -1.67 -10.16
CA PRO A 26 -20.18 -2.84 -9.45
C PRO A 26 -20.10 -2.57 -7.94
N VAL A 27 -21.12 -1.92 -7.37
CA VAL A 27 -21.23 -1.57 -5.96
C VAL A 27 -22.51 -2.19 -5.42
N TYR A 28 -22.34 -3.26 -4.67
CA TYR A 28 -23.39 -3.97 -3.95
C TYR A 28 -23.60 -3.25 -2.61
N LEU A 29 -24.54 -2.31 -2.58
CA LEU A 29 -24.80 -1.49 -1.39
C LEU A 29 -25.24 -2.32 -0.17
N ASN A 30 -25.89 -3.45 -0.41
CA ASN A 30 -26.36 -4.38 0.62
C ASN A 30 -25.23 -5.15 1.33
N ILE A 31 -23.99 -5.10 0.83
CA ILE A 31 -22.81 -5.68 1.47
C ILE A 31 -21.80 -4.61 1.91
N ALA A 32 -22.16 -3.33 1.76
CA ALA A 32 -21.34 -2.25 2.29
C ALA A 32 -21.31 -2.35 3.82
N LEU A 33 -20.11 -2.22 4.39
CA LEU A 33 -19.90 -2.22 5.82
C LEU A 33 -20.55 -0.99 6.47
N PRO A 34 -21.25 -1.11 7.61
CA PRO A 34 -21.79 0.06 8.32
C PRO A 34 -20.72 1.12 8.58
N GLU A 35 -19.47 0.71 8.84
CA GLU A 35 -18.34 1.58 9.17
C GLU A 35 -17.90 2.47 8.00
N VAL A 36 -18.24 2.11 6.76
CA VAL A 36 -17.92 2.91 5.57
C VAL A 36 -19.07 3.85 5.17
N VAL A 37 -20.24 3.70 5.80
CA VAL A 37 -21.40 4.58 5.63
C VAL A 37 -21.27 5.77 6.57
N THR A 38 -20.39 6.70 6.20
CA THR A 38 -20.14 7.94 6.94
C THR A 38 -21.04 9.07 6.45
N ASP A 39 -21.25 10.12 7.26
CA ASP A 39 -21.99 11.32 6.84
C ASP A 39 -21.38 11.95 5.58
N PHE A 40 -20.05 11.89 5.45
CA PHE A 40 -19.34 12.34 4.25
C PHE A 40 -19.68 11.47 3.02
N ALA A 41 -19.69 10.14 3.17
CA ALA A 41 -20.07 9.23 2.09
C ALA A 41 -21.53 9.47 1.66
N ILE A 42 -22.43 9.63 2.62
CA ILE A 42 -23.83 9.98 2.37
C ILE A 42 -23.92 11.34 1.64
N GLY A 43 -23.22 12.36 2.12
CA GLY A 43 -23.17 13.68 1.50
C GLY A 43 -22.69 13.65 0.06
N ASN A 44 -21.56 12.99 -0.22
CA ASN A 44 -21.02 12.86 -1.58
C ASN A 44 -21.98 12.14 -2.53
N ILE A 45 -22.66 11.10 -2.06
CA ILE A 45 -23.64 10.36 -2.87
C ILE A 45 -24.86 11.23 -3.13
N VAL A 46 -25.34 11.96 -2.11
CA VAL A 46 -26.47 12.89 -2.24
C VAL A 46 -26.13 14.00 -3.25
N GLU A 47 -24.94 14.60 -3.17
CA GLU A 47 -24.48 15.60 -4.15
C GLU A 47 -24.40 15.01 -5.56
N ALA A 48 -23.89 13.78 -5.71
CA ALA A 48 -23.83 13.10 -7.02
C ALA A 48 -25.23 12.75 -7.58
N LEU A 49 -26.24 12.59 -6.72
CA LEU A 49 -27.63 12.34 -7.11
C LEU A 49 -28.39 13.61 -7.52
N LYS A 50 -27.98 14.81 -7.08
CA LYS A 50 -28.72 16.05 -7.37
C LYS A 50 -28.89 16.34 -8.87
N PRO A 51 -27.86 16.24 -9.73
CA PRO A 51 -28.03 16.49 -11.17
C PRO A 51 -28.98 15.47 -11.81
N LEU A 52 -28.90 14.20 -11.40
CA LEU A 52 -29.79 13.14 -11.88
C LEU A 52 -31.25 13.42 -11.49
N ASN A 53 -31.48 13.92 -10.27
CA ASN A 53 -32.82 14.29 -9.81
C ASN A 53 -33.39 15.48 -10.58
N SER A 54 -32.58 16.52 -10.86
CA SER A 54 -33.02 17.69 -11.63
C SER A 54 -33.47 17.28 -13.03
N GLU A 55 -32.60 16.58 -13.77
CA GLU A 55 -32.86 16.14 -15.15
C GLU A 55 -34.06 15.20 -15.26
N LEU A 56 -34.26 14.30 -14.28
CA LEU A 56 -35.45 13.44 -14.24
C LEU A 56 -36.74 14.23 -14.00
N ASN A 57 -36.70 15.27 -13.16
CA ASN A 57 -37.88 16.11 -12.91
C ASN A 57 -38.21 16.99 -14.12
N ASP A 58 -37.18 17.49 -14.82
CA ASP A 58 -37.35 18.26 -16.06
C ASP A 58 -37.99 17.38 -17.14
N TYR A 59 -37.51 16.15 -17.33
CA TYR A 59 -38.10 15.19 -18.27
C TYR A 59 -39.56 14.82 -17.94
N LEU A 60 -39.88 14.61 -16.67
CA LEU A 60 -41.25 14.31 -16.24
C LEU A 60 -42.20 15.49 -16.44
N SER A 61 -41.65 16.71 -16.49
CA SER A 61 -42.42 17.94 -16.69
C SER A 61 -42.60 18.29 -18.17
N ASP A 62 -41.61 17.98 -19.01
CA ASP A 62 -41.63 18.16 -20.47
C ASP A 62 -40.81 17.05 -21.16
N SER A 63 -41.51 16.14 -21.84
CA SER A 63 -40.88 14.98 -22.48
C SER A 63 -40.22 15.28 -23.82
N ASP A 64 -40.53 16.42 -24.45
CA ASP A 64 -40.10 16.76 -25.81
C ASP A 64 -38.70 17.43 -25.84
N THR A 65 -38.19 17.86 -24.69
CA THR A 65 -36.92 18.60 -24.57
C THR A 65 -35.72 17.76 -24.15
N ALA A 66 -35.90 16.50 -23.73
CA ALA A 66 -34.84 15.79 -23.02
C ALA A 66 -33.96 14.90 -23.90
N HIS A 67 -32.70 15.32 -24.08
CA HIS A 67 -31.59 14.44 -24.43
C HIS A 67 -31.15 13.60 -23.21
N LEU A 68 -32.08 12.81 -22.64
CA LEU A 68 -31.89 12.01 -21.41
C LEU A 68 -30.56 11.23 -21.39
N ALA A 69 -30.14 10.69 -22.53
CA ALA A 69 -28.89 9.94 -22.63
C ALA A 69 -27.63 10.81 -22.48
N ASP A 70 -27.64 12.04 -23.03
CA ASP A 70 -26.49 12.96 -22.99
C ASP A 70 -26.44 13.73 -21.65
N ALA A 71 -27.60 14.07 -21.09
CA ALA A 71 -27.71 14.81 -19.83
C ALA A 71 -27.40 13.94 -18.59
N LEU A 72 -27.85 12.68 -18.59
CA LEU A 72 -27.66 11.78 -17.45
C LEU A 72 -26.35 10.98 -17.51
N GLY A 73 -25.65 10.98 -18.64
CA GLY A 73 -24.33 10.34 -18.79
C GLY A 73 -23.30 10.84 -17.77
N PRO A 74 -23.03 12.16 -17.70
CA PRO A 74 -22.15 12.74 -16.68
C PRO A 74 -22.65 12.51 -15.25
N GLY A 75 -23.95 12.61 -15.01
CA GLY A 75 -24.57 12.37 -13.70
C GLY A 75 -24.35 10.94 -13.20
N LEU A 76 -24.55 9.94 -14.06
CA LEU A 76 -24.31 8.53 -13.73
C LEU A 76 -22.82 8.23 -13.55
N GLN A 77 -21.94 8.86 -14.33
CA GLN A 77 -20.51 8.74 -14.13
C GLN A 77 -20.07 9.32 -12.78
N ASN A 78 -20.63 10.46 -12.39
CA ASN A 78 -20.38 11.08 -11.09
C ASN A 78 -20.91 10.23 -9.94
N LEU A 79 -22.13 9.68 -10.08
CA LEU A 79 -22.70 8.75 -9.11
C LEU A 79 -21.85 7.47 -9.00
N HIS A 80 -21.45 6.88 -10.12
CA HIS A 80 -20.57 5.71 -10.12
C HIS A 80 -19.24 6.03 -9.43
N ARG A 81 -18.63 7.18 -9.72
CA ARG A 81 -17.41 7.62 -9.04
C ARG A 81 -17.62 7.78 -7.54
N ALA A 82 -18.66 8.49 -7.10
CA ALA A 82 -18.99 8.65 -5.69
C ALA A 82 -19.22 7.31 -5.00
N LEU A 83 -20.04 6.42 -5.57
CA LEU A 83 -20.30 5.09 -5.03
C LEU A 83 -19.04 4.23 -4.99
N ARG A 84 -18.17 4.33 -6.00
CA ARG A 84 -16.92 3.59 -6.06
C ARG A 84 -15.90 4.10 -5.03
N ASP A 85 -15.79 5.41 -4.90
CA ASP A 85 -14.87 6.07 -3.97
C ASP A 85 -15.32 5.88 -2.51
N CYS A 86 -16.62 5.82 -2.26
CA CYS A 86 -17.18 5.58 -0.93
C CYS A 86 -17.26 4.09 -0.56
N PHE A 87 -17.71 3.24 -1.48
CA PHE A 87 -18.09 1.86 -1.18
C PHE A 87 -17.42 0.80 -2.06
N GLY A 88 -17.09 1.11 -3.31
CA GLY A 88 -16.60 0.14 -4.29
C GLY A 88 -15.20 -0.40 -4.01
N LEU A 89 -14.30 0.39 -3.41
CA LEU A 89 -12.93 -0.04 -3.07
C LEU A 89 -12.88 -1.10 -1.95
N TRP A 90 -14.02 -1.36 -1.30
CA TRP A 90 -14.15 -2.37 -0.25
C TRP A 90 -14.60 -3.73 -0.74
N GLN A 91 -15.18 -3.79 -1.93
CA GLN A 91 -15.96 -4.94 -2.35
C GLN A 91 -15.14 -5.85 -3.23
N LEU A 92 -15.14 -7.14 -2.87
CA LEU A 92 -14.47 -8.19 -3.63
C LEU A 92 -15.16 -8.52 -4.97
N GLY A 93 -16.33 -7.92 -5.26
CA GLY A 93 -17.18 -8.31 -6.38
C GLY A 93 -17.81 -9.69 -6.17
N LYS A 94 -18.35 -10.30 -7.23
CA LYS A 94 -18.86 -11.68 -7.18
C LYS A 94 -17.70 -12.67 -7.35
N GLY A 95 -17.60 -13.64 -6.43
CA GLY A 95 -16.58 -14.70 -6.44
C GLY A 95 -16.78 -15.75 -7.55
N PRO A 96 -15.93 -16.80 -7.58
CA PRO A 96 -14.89 -17.13 -6.59
C PRO A 96 -13.65 -16.25 -6.70
N TRP A 97 -13.02 -15.95 -5.56
CA TRP A 97 -11.81 -15.13 -5.49
C TRP A 97 -10.57 -16.02 -5.39
N LYS A 98 -9.51 -15.63 -6.09
CA LYS A 98 -8.23 -16.34 -6.03
C LYS A 98 -7.44 -15.88 -4.81
N SER A 99 -7.22 -16.79 -3.86
CA SER A 99 -6.34 -16.54 -2.72
C SER A 99 -4.89 -16.36 -3.16
N GLN A 100 -4.26 -15.37 -2.57
CA GLN A 100 -2.84 -15.04 -2.67
C GLN A 100 -2.15 -15.50 -1.40
N ARG A 101 -0.85 -15.72 -1.48
CA ARG A 101 -0.03 -16.09 -0.32
C ARG A 101 0.55 -14.84 0.35
N LEU A 102 0.38 -14.72 1.66
CA LEU A 102 1.08 -13.73 2.47
C LEU A 102 2.40 -14.32 2.97
N ASP A 103 3.51 -13.59 2.79
CA ASP A 103 4.77 -13.85 3.48
C ASP A 103 5.26 -12.57 4.16
N LEU A 104 5.61 -12.67 5.44
CA LEU A 104 6.10 -11.58 6.26
C LEU A 104 7.58 -11.82 6.57
N ARG A 105 8.41 -10.84 6.21
CA ARG A 105 9.86 -10.88 6.41
C ARG A 105 10.35 -9.64 7.14
N LEU A 106 11.61 -9.69 7.57
CA LEU A 106 12.29 -8.55 8.15
C LEU A 106 13.34 -8.03 7.16
N GLY A 107 13.62 -6.74 7.20
CA GLY A 107 14.73 -6.10 6.48
C GLY A 107 15.10 -4.77 7.14
N VAL A 108 16.24 -4.17 6.80
CA VAL A 108 16.64 -2.83 7.28
C VAL A 108 16.64 -1.85 6.10
N PRO A 109 15.71 -0.88 6.02
CA PRO A 109 15.52 -0.09 4.82
C PRO A 109 16.51 1.07 4.72
N ASP A 110 17.17 1.22 3.57
CA ASP A 110 17.85 2.47 3.24
C ASP A 110 16.83 3.53 2.80
N ILE A 111 16.69 4.55 3.64
CA ILE A 111 15.78 5.66 3.41
C ILE A 111 16.61 6.94 3.49
N ALA A 112 16.73 7.61 2.34
CA ALA A 112 17.39 8.90 2.25
C ALA A 112 16.81 9.90 3.28
N GLY A 113 17.69 10.50 4.08
CA GLY A 113 17.34 11.55 5.04
C GLY A 113 16.93 11.07 6.44
N ARG A 114 17.04 9.77 6.76
CA ARG A 114 16.83 9.29 8.15
C ARG A 114 18.10 9.21 8.97
N PRO A 115 18.05 9.55 10.28
CA PRO A 115 19.21 9.53 11.16
C PRO A 115 19.57 8.14 11.72
N THR A 116 18.70 7.12 11.63
CA THR A 116 18.99 5.78 12.17
C THR A 116 18.19 4.68 11.47
N ALA A 117 18.87 3.60 11.09
CA ALA A 117 18.28 2.38 10.57
C ALA A 117 17.71 1.48 11.68
N TYR A 118 16.61 0.79 11.40
CA TYR A 118 15.97 -0.18 12.28
C TYR A 118 15.32 -1.30 11.45
N PRO A 119 15.10 -2.52 12.00
CA PRO A 119 14.48 -3.59 11.26
C PRO A 119 13.03 -3.19 11.02
N VAL A 120 12.53 -3.43 9.81
CA VAL A 120 11.15 -3.19 9.42
C VAL A 120 10.50 -4.47 8.92
N LEU A 121 9.18 -4.55 9.07
CA LEU A 121 8.37 -5.59 8.48
C LEU A 121 8.24 -5.37 6.97
N LYS A 122 8.72 -6.34 6.19
CA LYS A 122 8.51 -6.45 4.76
C LYS A 122 7.30 -7.34 4.49
N ILE A 123 6.35 -6.83 3.72
CA ILE A 123 5.12 -7.56 3.37
C ILE A 123 5.22 -8.02 1.91
N LEU A 124 5.20 -9.33 1.70
CA LEU A 124 5.19 -9.93 0.37
C LEU A 124 3.84 -10.59 0.10
N ILE A 125 3.32 -10.33 -1.10
CA ILE A 125 2.08 -10.93 -1.61
C ILE A 125 2.47 -11.72 -2.87
N ASP A 126 2.28 -13.05 -2.83
CA ASP A 126 2.79 -14.00 -3.81
C ASP A 126 4.31 -13.82 -4.05
N GLY A 127 5.07 -13.67 -2.95
CA GLY A 127 6.52 -13.48 -2.98
C GLY A 127 7.00 -12.11 -3.51
N THR A 128 6.08 -11.19 -3.82
CA THR A 128 6.42 -9.86 -4.34
C THR A 128 6.07 -8.76 -3.34
N GLU A 129 6.97 -7.81 -3.12
CA GLU A 129 6.73 -6.63 -2.27
C GLU A 129 5.91 -5.57 -3.03
N LYS A 130 4.60 -5.79 -3.15
CA LYS A 130 3.69 -4.92 -3.93
C LYS A 130 3.40 -3.57 -3.26
N LEU A 131 3.66 -3.45 -1.96
CA LEU A 131 3.27 -2.29 -1.14
C LEU A 131 4.39 -1.26 -0.94
N ALA A 132 5.64 -1.61 -1.24
CA ALA A 132 6.74 -0.65 -1.18
C ALA A 132 6.62 0.33 -2.36
N GLY A 133 6.61 1.64 -2.05
CA GLY A 133 6.36 2.69 -3.02
C GLY A 133 7.51 2.92 -4.00
N ARG A 134 7.15 3.37 -5.21
CA ARG A 134 8.08 4.02 -6.16
C ARG A 134 8.78 5.19 -5.43
N ASP A 135 10.07 5.39 -5.66
CA ASP A 135 10.88 6.49 -5.10
C ASP A 135 11.13 6.45 -3.57
N ARG A 136 11.09 5.26 -2.93
CA ARG A 136 11.41 5.08 -1.49
C ARG A 136 10.52 5.91 -0.54
N GLN A 137 9.32 6.30 -0.97
CA GLN A 137 8.43 7.15 -0.16
C GLN A 137 7.86 6.44 1.08
N TYR A 138 7.68 5.11 1.01
CA TYR A 138 7.08 4.31 2.08
C TYR A 138 7.99 3.14 2.48
N THR A 139 7.97 2.79 3.76
CA THR A 139 8.73 1.70 4.36
C THR A 139 7.89 0.91 5.37
N GLY A 140 8.35 -0.28 5.76
CA GLY A 140 7.68 -1.10 6.75
C GLY A 140 7.70 -0.51 8.17
N TRP A 141 6.81 -1.02 9.02
CA TRP A 141 6.81 -0.70 10.46
C TRP A 141 7.95 -1.38 11.19
N HIS A 142 8.40 -0.80 12.29
CA HIS A 142 9.22 -1.54 13.22
C HIS A 142 8.43 -2.77 13.72
N PRO A 143 8.99 -4.00 13.70
CA PRO A 143 8.25 -5.22 13.96
C PRO A 143 7.54 -5.26 15.31
N ALA A 144 8.10 -4.64 16.36
CA ALA A 144 7.45 -4.58 17.67
C ALA A 144 6.14 -3.80 17.68
N ASP A 145 5.92 -2.90 16.71
CA ASP A 145 4.75 -2.02 16.68
C ASP A 145 3.57 -2.66 15.92
N ILE A 146 3.86 -3.66 15.08
CA ILE A 146 2.89 -4.28 14.17
C ILE A 146 2.75 -5.80 14.37
N LEU A 147 3.69 -6.46 15.06
CA LEU A 147 3.65 -7.89 15.35
C LEU A 147 3.49 -8.18 16.85
N GLY A 148 2.85 -9.30 17.16
CA GLY A 148 2.58 -9.74 18.53
C GLY A 148 1.19 -10.37 18.68
N PRO A 149 0.83 -10.80 19.90
CA PRO A 149 -0.49 -11.41 20.17
C PRO A 149 -1.66 -10.48 19.84
N GLY A 150 -1.48 -9.17 20.01
CA GLY A 150 -2.43 -8.13 19.62
C GLY A 150 -2.12 -7.48 18.27
N SER A 151 -1.47 -8.20 17.36
CA SER A 151 -1.03 -7.62 16.08
C SER A 151 -2.21 -6.96 15.36
N PRO A 152 -2.06 -5.69 14.93
CA PRO A 152 -3.09 -5.01 14.17
C PRO A 152 -3.39 -5.71 12.84
N LEU A 153 -2.47 -6.53 12.31
CA LEU A 153 -2.68 -7.35 11.12
C LEU A 153 -3.68 -8.48 11.32
N LEU A 154 -4.01 -8.88 12.54
CA LEU A 154 -5.07 -9.87 12.75
C LEU A 154 -6.45 -9.21 12.54
N PRO A 155 -7.35 -9.78 11.73
CA PRO A 155 -8.69 -9.23 11.54
C PRO A 155 -9.45 -9.09 12.87
N THR A 156 -10.30 -8.08 12.98
CA THR A 156 -11.25 -7.92 14.10
C THR A 156 -12.63 -7.54 13.62
N GLU A 157 -13.60 -7.69 14.51
CA GLU A 157 -14.96 -7.18 14.35
C GLU A 157 -15.21 -6.08 15.41
N PRO A 158 -15.54 -4.84 15.02
CA PRO A 158 -15.62 -4.34 13.65
C PRO A 158 -14.25 -4.29 12.96
N ALA A 159 -14.26 -4.36 11.63
CA ALA A 159 -13.05 -4.24 10.83
C ALA A 159 -12.44 -2.83 11.02
N ARG A 160 -11.11 -2.76 11.01
CA ARG A 160 -10.36 -1.52 11.25
C ARG A 160 -9.37 -1.26 10.13
N ARG A 161 -9.06 0.02 9.90
CA ARG A 161 -7.96 0.38 9.00
C ARG A 161 -6.64 0.17 9.73
N VAL A 162 -5.72 -0.52 9.06
CA VAL A 162 -4.39 -0.86 9.54
C VAL A 162 -3.38 -0.20 8.62
N ALA A 163 -2.51 0.64 9.17
CA ALA A 163 -1.35 1.12 8.44
C ALA A 163 -0.40 -0.05 8.17
N LEU A 164 -0.20 -0.37 6.90
CA LEU A 164 0.65 -1.47 6.45
C LEU A 164 2.09 -0.98 6.24
N TYR A 165 2.26 0.24 5.72
CA TYR A 165 3.55 0.91 5.52
C TYR A 165 3.47 2.36 6.00
N VAL A 166 4.59 2.93 6.45
CA VAL A 166 4.72 4.32 6.91
C VAL A 166 5.58 5.15 5.97
N ASN A 167 5.42 6.48 6.02
CA ASN A 167 6.30 7.37 5.27
C ASN A 167 7.76 7.13 5.68
N ALA A 168 8.62 7.02 4.69
CA ALA A 168 10.01 6.72 4.89
C ALA A 168 10.74 7.91 5.53
N ALA A 169 10.60 9.15 5.06
CA ALA A 169 11.37 10.28 5.59
C ALA A 169 10.98 10.68 7.03
N GLY A 170 9.69 10.69 7.36
CA GLY A 170 9.20 11.16 8.66
C GLY A 170 8.38 10.14 9.47
N GLY A 171 8.35 8.87 9.04
CA GLY A 171 7.70 7.79 9.79
C GLY A 171 6.18 7.96 9.92
N PRO A 172 5.57 7.36 10.94
CA PRO A 172 4.13 7.43 11.15
C PRO A 172 3.60 8.85 11.38
N ALA A 173 4.48 9.83 11.66
CA ALA A 173 4.11 11.23 11.87
C ALA A 173 3.86 12.01 10.58
N THR A 174 4.28 11.49 9.43
CA THR A 174 4.16 12.19 8.13
C THR A 174 3.22 11.49 7.15
N GLY A 175 2.90 10.22 7.38
CA GLY A 175 1.88 9.53 6.61
C GLY A 175 2.03 8.02 6.62
N CYS A 176 1.04 7.35 6.02
CA CYS A 176 1.05 5.90 5.87
C CYS A 176 0.23 5.44 4.65
N LEU A 177 0.49 4.20 4.23
CA LEU A 177 -0.38 3.42 3.36
C LEU A 177 -1.14 2.44 4.25
N ALA A 178 -2.47 2.53 4.26
CA ALA A 178 -3.32 1.74 5.14
C ALA A 178 -4.48 1.09 4.39
N ALA A 179 -4.94 -0.07 4.86
CA ALA A 179 -6.07 -0.81 4.32
C ALA A 179 -6.91 -1.38 5.46
N TYR A 180 -8.18 -1.73 5.24
CA TYR A 180 -8.85 -2.57 6.24
C TYR A 180 -8.41 -3.99 6.07
N VAL A 181 -8.17 -4.63 7.21
CA VAL A 181 -7.96 -6.07 7.29
C VAL A 181 -9.25 -6.68 7.80
N LYS A 182 -9.94 -7.44 6.94
CA LYS A 182 -11.24 -8.00 7.27
C LYS A 182 -11.29 -9.51 7.11
N ASP A 183 -12.03 -10.14 8.01
CA ASP A 183 -12.38 -11.54 7.99
C ASP A 183 -13.67 -11.79 7.20
N PHE A 184 -13.63 -12.78 6.31
CA PHE A 184 -14.78 -13.29 5.57
C PHE A 184 -14.95 -14.81 5.78
N GLY A 185 -14.52 -15.33 6.94
CA GLY A 185 -14.62 -16.73 7.31
C GLY A 185 -13.37 -17.52 6.94
N ASP A 186 -13.40 -18.17 5.78
CA ASP A 186 -12.25 -18.91 5.23
C ASP A 186 -11.24 -18.00 4.54
N GLN A 187 -11.53 -16.70 4.44
CA GLN A 187 -10.69 -15.72 3.77
C GLN A 187 -10.46 -14.46 4.59
N VAL A 188 -9.28 -13.86 4.40
CA VAL A 188 -8.94 -12.52 4.86
C VAL A 188 -8.71 -11.63 3.66
N THR A 189 -9.23 -10.41 3.69
CA THR A 189 -9.09 -9.45 2.59
C THR A 189 -8.49 -8.14 3.08
N TRP A 190 -7.62 -7.55 2.25
CA TRP A 190 -7.14 -6.19 2.43
C TRP A 190 -7.84 -5.26 1.45
N ALA A 191 -8.62 -4.33 1.97
CA ALA A 191 -9.54 -3.53 1.17
C ALA A 191 -9.35 -2.02 1.40
N ASP A 192 -9.74 -1.22 0.40
CA ASP A 192 -9.67 0.25 0.44
C ASP A 192 -8.30 0.76 0.91
N PHE A 193 -7.30 0.55 0.06
CA PHE A 193 -5.98 1.12 0.30
C PHE A 193 -6.05 2.64 0.18
N ARG A 194 -5.59 3.31 1.23
CA ARG A 194 -5.62 4.76 1.37
C ARG A 194 -4.24 5.27 1.74
N LEU A 195 -3.89 6.41 1.16
CA LEU A 195 -2.73 7.19 1.58
C LEU A 195 -3.21 8.22 2.59
N PHE A 196 -2.54 8.26 3.73
CA PHE A 196 -2.74 9.27 4.75
C PHE A 196 -1.54 10.21 4.73
N GLU A 197 -1.79 11.51 4.68
CA GLU A 197 -0.81 12.54 4.99
C GLU A 197 -1.04 12.98 6.45
N GLY A 198 0.04 13.12 7.22
CA GLY A 198 -0.01 13.48 8.64
C GLY A 198 0.13 12.30 9.61
N VAL A 199 -0.20 12.55 10.87
CA VAL A 199 0.18 11.68 11.98
C VAL A 199 -0.79 10.51 12.17
N TYR A 200 -0.28 9.28 12.05
CA TYR A 200 -1.01 8.03 12.26
C TYR A 200 -0.45 7.27 13.46
N HIS A 201 -1.14 7.33 14.61
CA HIS A 201 -0.63 6.78 15.86
C HIS A 201 -1.07 5.35 16.19
N ALA A 202 -2.17 4.86 15.58
CA ALA A 202 -2.74 3.55 15.88
C ALA A 202 -3.72 3.11 14.78
N PRO A 203 -4.04 1.80 14.67
CA PRO A 203 -5.18 1.33 13.87
C PRO A 203 -6.41 2.15 14.22
N THR A 204 -7.05 2.71 13.21
CA THR A 204 -8.11 3.69 13.41
C THR A 204 -9.28 3.42 12.50
N ILE A 205 -10.46 3.75 13.00
CA ILE A 205 -11.72 3.81 12.24
C ILE A 205 -11.87 5.22 11.64
N SER A 206 -10.87 6.11 11.81
CA SER A 206 -10.96 7.51 11.38
C SER A 206 -11.34 7.63 9.90
N PRO A 207 -12.41 8.39 9.59
CA PRO A 207 -13.09 8.30 8.31
C PRO A 207 -12.38 9.01 7.15
N ASN A 208 -11.29 9.75 7.36
CA ASN A 208 -10.81 10.67 6.32
C ASN A 208 -9.33 10.51 5.91
N PRO A 209 -9.09 9.80 4.80
CA PRO A 209 -7.94 10.00 3.92
C PRO A 209 -8.31 10.66 2.59
N ASP A 210 -7.49 11.64 2.18
CA ASP A 210 -7.64 12.48 0.98
C ASP A 210 -7.45 11.73 -0.37
N GLY A 211 -7.31 10.40 -0.38
CA GLY A 211 -7.19 9.63 -1.61
C GLY A 211 -7.00 8.13 -1.43
N GLY A 212 -7.41 7.37 -2.44
CA GLY A 212 -7.12 5.94 -2.58
C GLY A 212 -5.85 5.67 -3.39
N ASP A 213 -5.08 4.64 -3.03
CA ASP A 213 -3.93 4.22 -3.84
C ASP A 213 -4.38 3.23 -4.92
N TRP A 214 -4.51 3.72 -6.15
CA TRP A 214 -4.88 2.94 -7.34
C TRP A 214 -3.83 1.89 -7.76
N ARG A 215 -2.63 1.90 -7.16
CA ARG A 215 -1.49 1.04 -7.54
C ARG A 215 -1.64 -0.44 -7.16
N ILE A 216 -2.47 -0.74 -6.16
CA ILE A 216 -2.66 -2.14 -5.69
C ILE A 216 -3.69 -2.88 -6.56
N GLY A 217 -4.17 -2.21 -7.61
CA GLY A 217 -5.15 -2.72 -8.55
C GLY A 217 -6.57 -2.50 -8.03
N ILE A 218 -7.53 -2.80 -8.91
CA ILE A 218 -8.97 -2.62 -8.63
C ILE A 218 -9.49 -3.74 -7.72
N VAL A 219 -8.81 -4.89 -7.69
CA VAL A 219 -9.24 -6.08 -6.93
C VAL A 219 -8.43 -6.15 -5.64
N PRO A 220 -9.08 -6.14 -4.47
CA PRO A 220 -8.37 -6.22 -3.20
C PRO A 220 -7.64 -7.57 -3.04
N PRO A 221 -6.45 -7.61 -2.41
CA PRO A 221 -5.79 -8.86 -2.06
C PRO A 221 -6.67 -9.73 -1.15
N VAL A 222 -6.76 -11.01 -1.52
CA VAL A 222 -7.50 -12.04 -0.79
C VAL A 222 -6.52 -13.10 -0.35
N PHE A 223 -6.64 -13.56 0.88
CA PHE A 223 -5.77 -14.57 1.48
C PHE A 223 -6.62 -15.70 2.04
N ASP A 224 -6.08 -16.92 2.03
CA ASP A 224 -6.60 -18.00 2.86
C ASP A 224 -6.45 -17.60 4.34
N ALA A 225 -7.54 -17.69 5.12
CA ALA A 225 -7.54 -17.20 6.49
C ALA A 225 -6.60 -17.99 7.42
N ALA A 226 -6.47 -19.30 7.19
CA ALA A 226 -5.60 -20.15 8.00
C ALA A 226 -4.12 -19.82 7.72
N GLN A 227 -3.74 -19.71 6.44
CA GLN A 227 -2.39 -19.34 6.02
C GLN A 227 -2.01 -17.95 6.52
N TYR A 228 -2.91 -16.97 6.38
CA TYR A 228 -2.71 -15.60 6.83
C TYR A 228 -2.41 -15.53 8.33
N ARG A 229 -3.28 -16.12 9.15
CA ARG A 229 -3.11 -16.11 10.62
C ARG A 229 -1.88 -16.87 11.06
N ALA A 230 -1.58 -18.00 10.42
CA ALA A 230 -0.37 -18.78 10.71
C ALA A 230 0.91 -17.97 10.44
N GLU A 231 0.94 -17.20 9.34
CA GLU A 231 2.10 -16.37 9.00
C GLU A 231 2.28 -15.20 9.98
N VAL A 232 1.20 -14.48 10.30
CA VAL A 232 1.23 -13.40 11.31
C VAL A 232 1.71 -13.96 12.66
N GLN A 233 1.20 -15.12 13.07
CA GLN A 233 1.60 -15.77 14.31
C GLN A 233 3.07 -16.19 14.29
N ARG A 234 3.53 -16.82 13.21
CA ARG A 234 4.92 -17.28 13.05
C ARG A 234 5.90 -16.15 13.32
N VAL A 235 5.79 -15.04 12.60
CA VAL A 235 6.73 -13.92 12.75
C VAL A 235 6.56 -13.22 14.10
N SER A 236 5.33 -13.13 14.62
CA SER A 236 5.05 -12.56 15.95
C SER A 236 5.69 -13.35 17.09
N THR A 237 5.81 -14.68 16.95
CA THR A 237 6.44 -15.56 17.95
C THR A 237 7.95 -15.61 17.80
N GLU A 238 8.47 -15.73 16.57
CA GLU A 238 9.92 -15.80 16.32
C GLU A 238 10.67 -14.59 16.86
N ARG A 239 10.06 -13.40 16.81
CA ARG A 239 10.64 -12.13 17.30
C ARG A 239 12.07 -11.93 16.84
N ALA A 240 12.38 -12.36 15.61
CA ALA A 240 13.74 -12.44 15.09
C ALA A 240 14.47 -11.09 15.17
N TRP A 241 13.76 -9.97 15.05
CA TRP A 241 14.29 -8.60 15.21
C TRP A 241 14.90 -8.32 16.60
N LYS A 242 14.60 -9.12 17.63
CA LYS A 242 15.20 -9.02 18.96
C LYS A 242 16.48 -9.86 19.10
N ALA A 243 16.76 -10.73 18.14
CA ALA A 243 17.92 -11.60 18.18
C ALA A 243 19.21 -10.82 17.87
N GLU A 244 20.31 -11.29 18.45
CA GLU A 244 21.65 -10.71 18.34
C GLU A 244 22.12 -10.46 16.88
N PRO A 245 21.79 -11.32 15.87
CA PRO A 245 22.13 -11.01 14.48
C PRO A 245 21.48 -9.73 13.97
N TRP A 246 20.22 -9.45 14.33
CA TRP A 246 19.57 -8.22 13.90
C TRP A 246 20.14 -7.00 14.59
N GLN A 247 20.58 -7.09 15.85
CA GLN A 247 21.36 -6.02 16.49
C GLN A 247 22.66 -5.72 15.72
N THR A 248 23.33 -6.77 15.22
CA THR A 248 24.55 -6.63 14.42
C THR A 248 24.27 -5.97 13.07
N ALA A 249 23.18 -6.35 12.38
CA ALA A 249 22.78 -5.73 11.11
C ALA A 249 22.49 -4.23 11.25
N LEU A 250 21.89 -3.82 12.37
CA LEU A 250 21.61 -2.40 12.65
C LEU A 250 22.85 -1.57 12.86
N LEU A 251 23.78 -2.08 13.66
CA LEU A 251 25.06 -1.42 13.89
C LEU A 251 25.88 -1.37 12.60
N LEU A 252 25.79 -2.40 11.75
CA LEU A 252 26.45 -2.44 10.45
C LEU A 252 25.90 -1.35 9.53
N ASP A 253 24.58 -1.24 9.39
CA ASP A 253 23.96 -0.14 8.63
C ASP A 253 24.40 1.23 9.17
N GLN A 254 24.37 1.41 10.49
CA GLN A 254 24.78 2.67 11.12
C GLN A 254 26.23 3.06 10.80
N TYR A 255 27.16 2.10 10.83
CA TYR A 255 28.55 2.36 10.49
C TYR A 255 28.76 2.65 9.00
N LEU A 256 28.02 1.97 8.11
CA LEU A 256 28.09 2.20 6.67
C LEU A 256 27.47 3.55 6.25
N SER A 257 26.35 3.92 6.88
CA SER A 257 25.65 5.19 6.65
C SER A 257 26.40 6.41 7.20
N ALA A 258 27.36 6.22 8.13
CA ALA A 258 28.13 7.30 8.73
C ALA A 258 29.18 7.92 7.77
N ASP A 259 29.61 7.19 6.74
CA ASP A 259 30.52 7.69 5.69
C ASP A 259 30.02 7.30 4.29
N PRO A 260 28.98 7.99 3.77
CA PRO A 260 28.43 7.70 2.45
C PRO A 260 29.45 7.87 1.32
N GLY A 261 30.47 8.72 1.53
CA GLY A 261 31.52 8.98 0.53
C GLY A 261 32.40 7.76 0.29
N ALA A 262 32.64 6.95 1.31
CA ALA A 262 33.43 5.73 1.21
C ALA A 262 32.74 4.59 0.42
N LEU A 263 31.41 4.64 0.27
CA LEU A 263 30.65 3.69 -0.55
C LEU A 263 30.50 4.12 -2.02
N CYS A 264 30.81 5.38 -2.33
CA CYS A 264 30.69 5.96 -3.67
C CYS A 264 31.38 5.10 -4.75
N PRO A 265 30.74 4.84 -5.91
CA PRO A 265 29.48 5.43 -6.41
C PRO A 265 28.19 4.74 -5.94
N TRP A 266 28.27 3.82 -4.99
CA TRP A 266 27.13 3.04 -4.51
C TRP A 266 26.46 3.71 -3.31
N ASN A 267 25.14 3.63 -3.26
CA ASN A 267 24.33 3.98 -2.12
C ASN A 267 23.95 2.72 -1.35
N LEU A 268 23.96 2.81 -0.02
CA LEU A 268 23.47 1.72 0.82
C LEU A 268 22.01 1.39 0.46
N GLY A 269 21.60 0.15 0.65
CA GLY A 269 20.26 -0.33 0.29
C GLY A 269 19.61 -1.10 1.42
N TRP A 270 20.24 -2.18 1.84
CA TRP A 270 19.77 -3.03 2.92
C TRP A 270 20.96 -3.67 3.62
N ALA A 271 20.90 -3.82 4.94
CA ALA A 271 21.79 -4.70 5.70
C ALA A 271 20.95 -5.72 6.47
N GLU A 272 21.17 -7.02 6.25
CA GLU A 272 20.38 -8.08 6.88
C GLU A 272 21.23 -9.31 7.21
N PRO A 273 20.88 -10.08 8.25
CA PRO A 273 21.44 -11.41 8.44
C PRO A 273 21.11 -12.29 7.23
N HIS A 274 22.09 -12.98 6.68
CA HIS A 274 21.88 -13.87 5.54
C HIS A 274 21.05 -15.08 5.97
N GLY A 275 19.86 -15.24 5.38
CA GLY A 275 18.78 -16.07 5.91
C GLY A 275 19.12 -17.50 6.35
N GLU A 276 20.03 -18.20 5.67
CA GLU A 276 20.37 -19.61 5.96
C GLU A 276 21.73 -19.81 6.66
N ALA A 277 22.58 -18.78 6.73
CA ALA A 277 23.98 -18.94 7.16
C ALA A 277 24.27 -18.13 8.43
N THR A 278 24.50 -18.84 9.54
CA THR A 278 24.83 -18.22 10.82
C THR A 278 26.12 -17.42 10.72
N GLY A 279 26.10 -16.15 11.11
CA GLY A 279 27.27 -15.27 11.08
C GLY A 279 27.58 -14.67 9.70
N MET A 280 26.69 -14.83 8.71
CA MET A 280 26.80 -14.13 7.43
C MET A 280 25.74 -13.03 7.33
N PHE A 281 26.09 -11.93 6.67
CA PHE A 281 25.26 -10.75 6.51
C PHE A 281 25.29 -10.29 5.06
N SER A 282 24.13 -9.94 4.52
CA SER A 282 24.01 -9.42 3.16
C SER A 282 23.84 -7.91 3.21
N VAL A 283 24.68 -7.20 2.47
CA VAL A 283 24.57 -5.75 2.24
C VAL A 283 24.17 -5.53 0.78
N THR A 284 22.97 -5.02 0.57
CA THR A 284 22.52 -4.57 -0.75
C THR A 284 22.94 -3.13 -0.95
N LEU A 285 23.52 -2.84 -2.11
CA LEU A 285 24.00 -1.54 -2.54
C LEU A 285 23.36 -1.19 -3.89
N TRP A 286 23.10 0.08 -4.14
CA TRP A 286 22.44 0.57 -5.35
C TRP A 286 23.26 1.63 -6.08
N ASP A 287 23.27 1.57 -7.40
CA ASP A 287 23.67 2.69 -8.25
C ASP A 287 22.41 3.42 -8.72
N ASP A 288 22.17 4.60 -8.16
CA ASP A 288 21.01 5.43 -8.50
C ASP A 288 21.04 5.99 -9.93
N HIS A 289 22.18 5.93 -10.63
CA HIS A 289 22.27 6.38 -12.02
C HIS A 289 21.81 5.29 -13.00
N CYS A 290 21.84 4.02 -12.59
CA CYS A 290 21.66 2.89 -13.50
C CYS A 290 20.58 1.88 -13.06
N ASP A 291 19.89 2.10 -11.93
CA ASP A 291 18.93 1.15 -11.32
C ASP A 291 19.50 -0.27 -11.10
N ARG A 292 20.84 -0.38 -11.04
CA ARG A 292 21.56 -1.61 -10.77
C ARG A 292 21.87 -1.69 -9.30
N GLY A 293 21.70 -2.88 -8.72
CA GLY A 293 22.14 -3.16 -7.37
C GLY A 293 23.15 -4.29 -7.33
N LEU A 294 23.89 -4.32 -6.25
CA LEU A 294 24.85 -5.34 -5.91
C LEU A 294 24.55 -5.84 -4.50
N VAL A 295 24.59 -7.17 -4.31
CA VAL A 295 24.62 -7.75 -2.97
C VAL A 295 26.05 -8.17 -2.66
N VAL A 296 26.53 -7.75 -1.49
CA VAL A 296 27.83 -8.11 -0.91
C VAL A 296 27.56 -8.93 0.34
N ASP A 297 28.10 -10.14 0.39
CA ASP A 297 27.99 -11.00 1.57
C ASP A 297 29.23 -10.84 2.44
N LEU A 298 28.99 -10.51 3.71
CA LEU A 298 30.00 -10.24 4.73
C LEU A 298 29.95 -11.34 5.78
N VAL A 299 31.12 -11.82 6.18
CA VAL A 299 31.25 -12.79 7.26
C VAL A 299 31.57 -12.04 8.54
N ALA A 300 30.72 -12.21 9.55
CA ALA A 300 30.94 -11.65 10.86
C ALA A 300 32.01 -12.44 11.62
N GLY A 301 32.96 -11.74 12.25
CA GLY A 301 33.90 -12.35 13.17
C GLY A 301 33.25 -12.78 14.49
N SER A 302 34.06 -13.20 15.45
CA SER A 302 33.59 -13.51 16.81
C SER A 302 33.44 -12.26 17.68
N GLY A 303 32.50 -12.26 18.62
CA GLY A 303 32.36 -11.21 19.64
C GLY A 303 30.97 -10.59 19.69
N THR A 304 30.88 -9.41 20.32
CA THR A 304 29.61 -8.68 20.50
C THR A 304 29.08 -8.17 19.15
N PRO A 305 27.77 -7.86 19.04
CA PRO A 305 27.17 -7.23 17.87
C PRO A 305 27.96 -6.04 17.32
N GLU A 306 28.40 -5.14 18.21
CA GLU A 306 29.16 -3.93 17.87
C GLU A 306 30.49 -4.28 17.23
N ARG A 307 31.22 -5.23 17.82
CA ARG A 307 32.52 -5.67 17.29
C ARG A 307 32.37 -6.28 15.91
N ARG A 308 31.37 -7.15 15.73
CA ARG A 308 31.09 -7.81 14.45
C ARG A 308 30.68 -6.81 13.38
N ALA A 309 29.75 -5.91 13.69
CA ALA A 309 29.30 -4.86 12.80
C ALA A 309 30.45 -3.93 12.38
N ARG A 310 31.28 -3.51 13.35
CA ARG A 310 32.42 -2.65 13.07
C ARG A 310 33.45 -3.32 12.17
N GLN A 311 33.78 -4.58 12.45
CA GLN A 311 34.70 -5.35 11.62
C GLN A 311 34.20 -5.50 10.17
N MET A 312 32.90 -5.79 10.00
CA MET A 312 32.29 -5.90 8.68
C MET A 312 32.27 -4.55 7.94
N ALA A 313 31.91 -3.46 8.62
CA ALA A 313 31.92 -2.12 8.06
C ALA A 313 33.34 -1.70 7.65
N ASP A 314 34.33 -1.84 8.54
CA ASP A 314 35.72 -1.52 8.24
C ASP A 314 36.23 -2.36 7.05
N SER A 315 35.85 -3.64 6.95
CA SER A 315 36.20 -4.48 5.80
C SER A 315 35.61 -3.96 4.48
N LEU A 316 34.34 -3.51 4.49
CA LEU A 316 33.69 -3.00 3.29
C LEU A 316 34.22 -1.61 2.89
N LEU A 317 34.46 -0.72 3.87
CA LEU A 317 34.86 0.68 3.65
C LEU A 317 36.35 0.83 3.31
N THR A 318 37.20 -0.12 3.70
CA THR A 318 38.65 -0.08 3.40
C THR A 318 39.02 -0.78 2.09
N ILE A 319 38.16 -1.69 1.60
CA ILE A 319 38.39 -2.41 0.36
C ILE A 319 37.77 -1.63 -0.81
N PRO A 320 38.50 -1.37 -1.91
CA PRO A 320 37.93 -0.75 -3.09
C PRO A 320 36.73 -1.51 -3.65
N SER A 321 35.68 -0.80 -4.09
CA SER A 321 34.39 -1.39 -4.49
C SER A 321 34.44 -2.40 -5.64
N HIS A 322 35.52 -2.43 -6.43
CA HIS A 322 35.76 -3.43 -7.47
C HIS A 322 36.27 -4.78 -6.93
N GLN A 323 36.68 -4.84 -5.66
CA GLN A 323 37.22 -6.03 -4.99
C GLN A 323 36.27 -6.62 -3.95
N TRP A 324 35.09 -6.03 -3.76
CA TRP A 324 34.09 -6.58 -2.85
C TRP A 324 33.67 -8.00 -3.24
N PRO A 325 33.37 -8.90 -2.29
CA PRO A 325 32.90 -10.25 -2.55
C PRO A 325 31.47 -10.20 -3.09
N ARG A 326 31.36 -9.95 -4.41
CA ARG A 326 30.08 -9.83 -5.12
C ARG A 326 29.45 -11.20 -5.26
N THR A 327 28.28 -11.41 -4.68
CA THR A 327 27.59 -12.69 -4.79
C THR A 327 26.55 -12.69 -5.89
N ARG A 328 25.73 -11.63 -6.05
CA ARG A 328 24.72 -11.55 -7.13
C ARG A 328 24.43 -10.11 -7.59
N PRO A 329 24.30 -9.85 -8.90
CA PRO A 329 23.66 -8.62 -9.38
C PRO A 329 22.17 -8.67 -9.03
N THR A 330 21.62 -7.54 -8.59
CA THR A 330 20.18 -7.35 -8.40
C THR A 330 19.70 -6.18 -9.25
N GLN A 331 18.46 -6.24 -9.72
CA GLN A 331 17.83 -5.15 -10.48
C GLN A 331 16.64 -4.63 -9.69
N ARG A 332 16.45 -3.31 -9.68
CA ARG A 332 15.15 -2.77 -9.27
C ARG A 332 14.10 -3.26 -10.25
N GLN A 333 12.98 -3.81 -9.74
CA GLN A 333 11.81 -4.02 -10.58
C GLN A 333 11.29 -2.64 -11.01
N THR A 334 11.65 -2.21 -12.21
CA THR A 334 10.98 -1.11 -12.88
C THR A 334 9.70 -1.66 -13.50
N SER A 335 8.54 -1.37 -12.89
CA SER A 335 7.29 -1.59 -13.59
C SER A 335 7.22 -0.59 -14.76
N SER A 336 7.24 -1.13 -15.99
CA SER A 336 7.14 -0.36 -17.22
C SER A 336 5.69 0.12 -17.42
N LEU A 337 5.24 1.09 -16.63
CA LEU A 337 3.96 1.78 -16.90
C LEU A 337 4.11 3.29 -16.75
N ALA A 338 3.51 3.97 -17.73
CA ALA A 338 3.77 5.33 -18.17
C ALA A 338 3.77 6.39 -17.05
N ARG A 339 4.73 7.32 -17.13
CA ARG A 339 4.73 8.59 -16.38
C ARG A 339 3.43 9.35 -16.69
N PRO A 340 2.69 9.87 -15.70
CA PRO A 340 1.73 10.92 -15.96
C PRO A 340 2.51 12.16 -16.41
N LEU A 341 2.12 12.71 -17.56
CA LEU A 341 2.58 14.02 -18.02
C LEU A 341 2.28 15.05 -16.92
N ARG A 342 3.32 15.60 -16.29
CA ARG A 342 3.18 16.81 -15.46
C ARG A 342 2.62 17.91 -16.36
N ALA A 343 1.45 18.43 -16.02
CA ALA A 343 0.92 19.65 -16.60
C ALA A 343 1.96 20.77 -16.42
N ARG A 344 2.45 21.32 -17.53
CA ARG A 344 3.26 22.53 -17.53
C ARG A 344 2.37 23.67 -17.03
N SER A 345 2.61 24.13 -15.80
CA SER A 345 2.21 25.46 -15.37
C SER A 345 2.98 26.47 -16.23
N THR A 346 2.31 27.03 -17.23
CA THR A 346 2.77 28.23 -17.92
C THR A 346 2.31 29.44 -17.13
N GLY A 347 3.04 29.79 -16.08
CA GLY A 347 2.94 31.11 -15.48
C GLY A 347 3.65 32.11 -16.41
N LYS A 348 2.87 32.92 -17.13
CA LYS A 348 3.38 34.17 -17.72
C LYS A 348 3.61 35.17 -16.58
N PRO A 349 4.71 35.94 -16.59
CA PRO A 349 4.85 37.11 -15.73
C PRO A 349 3.97 38.23 -16.30
N GLY A 350 3.21 38.88 -15.41
CA GLY A 350 2.53 40.15 -15.64
C GLY A 350 3.07 41.17 -14.65
#